data_AF-A0A0N0MXG6-F1
#
_entry.id   AF-A0A0N0MXG6-F1
#
_cell.length_a   1.000
_cell.length_b   1.000
_cell.length_c   1.000
_cell.angle_alpha   90.00
_cell.angle_beta   90.00
_cell.angle_gamma   90.00
#
_symmetry.space_group_name_H-M   'P 1'
#
loop_
_entity.id
_entity.type
_entity.pdbx_description
1 polymer ?
#
loop_
_entity_poly.entity_id
_entity_poly.type
_entity_poly.pdbx_seq_one_letter_code
_entity_poly.pdbx_strand_id
1 'polypeptide(L)'
;MRCDVCGHEMVKWDRPPSRWRRELWVCTWCYAVTQIGTPDHEISRPGHCPWEIRWEAAWTDMVPDASRHAYGYFHKTLCGIEKPDMTGSQFGMWGGGYRDECPDCTAAALAIDARWPEERRDGFRVDVPAAPRPRPEDDPGYVRPVDELGRPDIRLPQTLTSPKTRVLAARPPADAPEDGFRRIGEGPSAVRLPAFWAGHGIGPYRPYDKQGRTFAWFQAYPLERVPPLDEESFVGDFAWFGDIGDPLDHRTAVTDPIASDLARDGLSLPADFLALITRANLHRCLDREGGGAWTDVTGPLPSPVDPADRMVLFFRDQQSCIMWYLYLHHSGQAAVVCSDRDFTVEPGLRYGPDGEIVPPRREIFWTAPSVEIFAYRFLAEARLTLAIHEKQRAGELDPELLAYLAHYVPSSSSEGCGRMPR
;
A
#
# COMPACT_ATOMS: atom_id res chain seq x y z
N MET A 1 -3.74 30.88 11.05
CA MET A 1 -2.74 31.42 10.09
C MET A 1 -3.46 32.25 9.04
N ARG A 2 -2.87 33.33 8.50
CA ARG A 2 -3.46 34.06 7.35
C ARG A 2 -2.84 33.60 6.04
N CYS A 3 -3.66 33.48 5.01
CA CYS A 3 -3.25 33.14 3.66
C CYS A 3 -2.45 34.30 3.07
N ASP A 4 -1.22 34.02 2.63
CA ASP A 4 -0.34 34.97 1.97
C ASP A 4 -0.73 35.25 0.50
N VAL A 5 -1.66 34.48 -0.06
CA VAL A 5 -2.21 34.71 -1.40
C VAL A 5 -3.39 35.69 -1.37
N CYS A 6 -4.38 35.47 -0.50
CA CYS A 6 -5.63 36.23 -0.50
C CYS A 6 -5.99 36.91 0.83
N GLY A 7 -5.15 36.82 1.85
CA GLY A 7 -5.35 37.47 3.16
C GLY A 7 -6.38 36.83 4.08
N HIS A 8 -7.15 35.84 3.60
CA HIS A 8 -8.17 35.14 4.39
C HIS A 8 -7.56 34.20 5.42
N GLU A 9 -8.36 33.83 6.43
CA GLU A 9 -7.94 32.84 7.42
C GLU A 9 -7.74 31.46 6.78
N MET A 10 -6.73 30.75 7.27
CA MET A 10 -6.44 29.37 6.90
C MET A 10 -6.83 28.45 8.05
N VAL A 11 -7.34 27.28 7.67
CA VAL A 11 -7.72 26.22 8.59
C VAL A 11 -6.61 25.18 8.62
N LYS A 12 -6.22 24.74 9.82
CA LYS A 12 -5.30 23.62 9.99
C LYS A 12 -6.07 22.34 9.67
N TRP A 13 -5.49 21.49 8.84
CA TRP A 13 -6.03 20.18 8.57
C TRP A 13 -5.52 19.20 9.63
N ASP A 14 -6.44 18.62 10.38
CA ASP A 14 -6.18 17.69 11.50
C ASP A 14 -5.75 16.28 11.03
N ARG A 15 -4.77 16.21 10.13
CA ARG A 15 -4.09 14.94 9.84
C ARG A 15 -2.96 14.70 10.84
N PRO A 16 -2.73 13.45 11.26
CA PRO A 16 -1.52 13.09 12.00
C PRO A 16 -0.29 13.54 11.22
N PRO A 17 0.76 14.03 11.91
CA PRO A 17 2.02 14.34 11.27
C PRO A 17 2.59 13.09 10.57
N SER A 18 3.14 13.27 9.38
CA SER A 18 3.90 12.25 8.65
C SER A 18 5.38 12.63 8.59
N ARG A 19 6.24 11.72 8.12
CA ARG A 19 7.70 11.95 7.97
C ARG A 19 8.07 13.18 7.12
N TRP A 20 7.15 13.65 6.28
CA TRP A 20 7.34 14.80 5.39
C TRP A 20 6.56 16.04 5.80
N ARG A 21 5.62 15.92 6.75
CA ARG A 21 4.61 16.95 6.99
C ARG A 21 4.12 16.90 8.42
N ARG A 22 4.52 17.91 9.19
CA ARG A 22 4.03 18.16 10.55
C ARG A 22 2.64 18.75 10.54
N GLU A 23 2.43 19.76 9.70
CA GLU A 23 1.17 20.49 9.62
C GLU A 23 0.81 20.80 8.17
N LEU A 24 -0.48 20.86 7.92
CA LEU A 24 -1.03 21.29 6.64
C LEU A 24 -2.09 22.35 6.90
N TRP A 25 -1.91 23.51 6.30
CA TRP A 25 -2.85 24.62 6.39
C TRP A 25 -3.43 24.90 5.02
N VAL A 26 -4.75 25.02 4.95
CA VAL A 26 -5.48 25.27 3.69
C VAL A 26 -6.33 26.51 3.85
N CYS A 27 -6.23 27.43 2.89
CA CYS A 27 -7.17 28.55 2.80
C CYS A 27 -8.48 28.05 2.17
N THR A 28 -9.60 28.15 2.88
CA THR A 28 -10.91 27.70 2.35
C THR A 28 -11.48 28.63 1.27
N TRP A 29 -10.89 29.81 1.07
CA TRP A 29 -11.30 30.75 0.03
C TRP A 29 -10.60 30.48 -1.32
N CYS A 30 -9.27 30.54 -1.36
CA CYS A 30 -8.49 30.35 -2.59
C CYS A 30 -7.79 28.99 -2.68
N TYR A 31 -7.91 28.13 -1.67
CA TYR A 31 -7.29 26.79 -1.63
C TYR A 31 -5.76 26.80 -1.71
N ALA A 32 -5.11 27.93 -1.41
CA ALA A 32 -3.67 27.95 -1.23
C ALA A 32 -3.28 27.11 -0.02
N VAL A 33 -2.22 26.32 -0.20
CA VAL A 33 -1.71 25.40 0.80
C VAL A 33 -0.41 25.95 1.39
N THR A 34 -0.22 25.71 2.68
CA THR A 34 1.04 25.89 3.39
C THR A 34 1.34 24.62 4.16
N GLN A 35 2.45 23.96 3.84
CA GLN A 35 2.92 22.76 4.51
C GLN A 35 4.07 23.13 5.45
N ILE A 36 4.08 22.55 6.65
CA ILE A 36 5.21 22.65 7.58
C ILE A 36 5.78 21.24 7.70
N GLY A 37 7.00 21.03 7.21
CA GLY A 37 7.68 19.74 7.17
C GLY A 37 8.27 19.29 8.50
N THR A 38 8.61 18.01 8.59
CA THR A 38 9.44 17.42 9.66
C THR A 38 10.79 16.99 9.10
N PRO A 39 11.86 16.93 9.92
CA PRO A 39 11.97 17.40 11.30
C PRO A 39 12.27 18.92 11.41
N ASP A 40 12.62 19.55 10.29
CA ASP A 40 13.30 20.84 10.32
C ASP A 40 12.36 22.06 10.24
N HIS A 41 11.03 21.87 10.15
CA HIS A 41 10.03 22.95 9.98
C HIS A 41 10.18 23.71 8.65
N GLU A 42 10.65 23.04 7.60
CA GLU A 42 10.62 23.59 6.25
C GLU A 42 9.19 24.03 5.93
N ILE A 43 9.04 25.29 5.51
CA ILE A 43 7.75 25.81 5.11
C ILE A 43 7.69 25.71 3.61
N SER A 44 6.94 24.74 3.10
CA SER A 44 6.65 24.63 1.67
C SER A 44 5.32 25.29 1.36
N ARG A 45 5.34 26.18 0.38
CA ARG A 45 4.16 26.86 -0.12
C ARG A 45 4.11 26.61 -1.62
N PRO A 46 3.34 25.62 -2.09
CA PRO A 46 3.22 25.38 -3.52
C PRO A 46 2.73 26.64 -4.25
N GLY A 47 3.29 26.88 -5.44
CA GLY A 47 2.87 27.95 -6.35
C GLY A 47 1.44 27.75 -6.86
N HIS A 48 1.00 28.68 -7.72
CA HIS A 48 -0.25 28.48 -8.43
C HIS A 48 -0.14 27.29 -9.38
N CYS A 49 -1.19 26.47 -9.44
CA CYS A 49 -1.38 25.47 -10.46
C CYS A 49 -2.72 25.76 -11.15
N PRO A 50 -2.79 25.76 -12.49
CA PRO A 50 -4.04 25.86 -13.23
C PRO A 50 -5.04 24.80 -12.79
N TRP A 51 -6.32 25.13 -12.86
CA TRP A 51 -7.39 24.26 -12.35
C TRP A 51 -7.37 22.86 -12.97
N GLU A 52 -6.90 22.69 -14.21
CA GLU A 52 -6.85 21.40 -14.90
C GLU A 52 -5.87 20.40 -14.26
N ILE A 53 -4.87 20.89 -13.51
CA ILE A 53 -3.79 20.07 -12.95
C ILE A 53 -3.61 20.29 -11.45
N ARG A 54 -4.53 21.02 -10.80
CA ARG A 54 -4.41 21.40 -9.39
C ARG A 54 -5.00 20.39 -8.44
N TRP A 55 -6.03 19.67 -8.86
CA TRP A 55 -6.88 18.90 -7.97
C TRP A 55 -6.55 17.42 -8.06
N GLU A 56 -6.65 16.75 -6.93
CA GLU A 56 -6.65 15.29 -6.86
C GLU A 56 -8.10 14.80 -7.09
N ALA A 57 -8.26 13.62 -7.70
CA ALA A 57 -9.57 12.96 -7.73
C ALA A 57 -9.99 12.60 -6.31
N ALA A 58 -11.23 12.89 -5.95
CA ALA A 58 -11.81 12.44 -4.71
C ALA A 58 -11.87 10.91 -4.73
N TRP A 59 -11.21 10.31 -3.75
CA TRP A 59 -11.09 8.88 -3.57
C TRP A 59 -11.84 8.45 -2.30
N THR A 60 -12.90 7.69 -2.52
CA THR A 60 -13.64 6.91 -1.52
C THR A 60 -14.52 5.92 -2.29
N ASP A 61 -14.73 4.74 -1.73
CA ASP A 61 -15.61 3.74 -2.35
C ASP A 61 -17.11 4.08 -2.15
N MET A 62 -17.40 5.26 -1.61
CA MET A 62 -18.76 5.73 -1.27
C MET A 62 -19.19 6.99 -2.03
N VAL A 63 -18.56 7.28 -3.17
CA VAL A 63 -19.06 8.34 -4.04
C VAL A 63 -20.42 7.88 -4.62
N PRO A 64 -21.50 8.69 -4.47
CA PRO A 64 -22.86 8.27 -4.79
C PRO A 64 -23.15 8.12 -6.29
N ASP A 65 -22.30 8.66 -7.16
CA ASP A 65 -22.44 8.62 -8.60
C ASP A 65 -21.12 8.18 -9.26
N ALA A 66 -21.21 7.74 -10.52
CA ALA A 66 -20.06 7.27 -11.29
C ALA A 66 -19.17 8.41 -11.82
N SER A 67 -19.50 9.68 -11.52
CA SER A 67 -18.68 10.81 -11.98
C SER A 67 -17.41 10.92 -11.14
N ARG A 68 -16.35 11.44 -11.76
CA ARG A 68 -15.11 11.78 -11.07
C ARG A 68 -15.28 13.14 -10.39
N HIS A 69 -15.13 13.18 -9.08
CA HIS A 69 -15.21 14.41 -8.28
C HIS A 69 -13.83 14.93 -7.92
N ALA A 70 -13.71 16.25 -7.74
CA ALA A 70 -12.48 16.89 -7.28
C ALA A 70 -12.40 16.84 -5.75
N TYR A 71 -11.25 16.43 -5.20
CA TYR A 71 -11.02 16.50 -3.76
C TYR A 71 -10.76 17.94 -3.31
N GLY A 72 -11.58 18.42 -2.35
CA GLY A 72 -11.58 19.78 -1.82
C GLY A 72 -11.02 19.91 -0.41
N TYR A 73 -10.17 18.98 0.03
CA TYR A 73 -9.69 18.88 1.41
C TYR A 73 -10.80 18.58 2.44
N PHE A 74 -10.39 18.29 3.69
CA PHE A 74 -11.31 18.08 4.81
C PHE A 74 -12.40 17.03 4.53
N HIS A 75 -12.03 15.92 3.89
CA HIS A 75 -12.95 14.81 3.61
C HIS A 75 -14.15 15.19 2.72
N LYS A 76 -13.98 16.22 1.90
CA LYS A 76 -15.05 16.83 1.11
C LYS A 76 -14.63 17.04 -0.33
N THR A 77 -15.55 16.87 -1.28
CA THR A 77 -15.37 17.24 -2.68
C THR A 77 -15.60 18.74 -2.89
N LEU A 78 -15.17 19.29 -4.03
CA LEU A 78 -15.47 20.69 -4.35
C LEU A 78 -16.98 20.97 -4.52
N CYS A 79 -17.77 19.99 -4.98
CA CYS A 79 -19.22 20.10 -5.07
C CYS A 79 -19.93 19.89 -3.72
N GLY A 80 -19.20 19.48 -2.68
CA GLY A 80 -19.69 19.46 -1.30
C GLY A 80 -20.10 18.11 -0.75
N ILE A 81 -19.83 17.00 -1.45
CA ILE A 81 -20.02 15.64 -0.94
C ILE A 81 -18.97 15.41 0.16
N GLU A 82 -19.42 14.97 1.33
CA GLU A 82 -18.54 14.70 2.48
C GLU A 82 -18.66 13.24 2.90
N LYS A 83 -17.53 12.57 3.08
CA LYS A 83 -17.46 11.19 3.58
C LYS A 83 -16.29 11.03 4.54
N PRO A 84 -16.45 10.37 5.70
CA PRO A 84 -15.39 10.28 6.72
C PRO A 84 -14.05 9.75 6.21
N ASP A 85 -14.05 8.87 5.23
CA ASP A 85 -12.85 8.24 4.65
C ASP A 85 -12.39 8.93 3.36
N MET A 86 -13.02 10.03 2.93
CA MET A 86 -12.67 10.67 1.67
C MET A 86 -11.27 11.26 1.71
N THR A 87 -10.49 10.96 0.70
CA THR A 87 -9.16 11.50 0.51
C THR A 87 -8.99 11.99 -0.91
N GLY A 88 -8.02 12.84 -1.15
CA GLY A 88 -7.53 13.01 -2.52
C GLY A 88 -6.72 11.78 -2.90
N SER A 89 -6.94 11.32 -4.11
CA SER A 89 -6.16 10.27 -4.75
C SER A 89 -4.71 10.73 -4.81
N GLN A 90 -3.80 9.90 -4.30
CA GLN A 90 -2.37 10.25 -4.24
C GLN A 90 -1.72 10.37 -5.63
N PHE A 91 -2.38 9.88 -6.70
CA PHE A 91 -1.76 9.74 -8.03
C PHE A 91 -2.69 10.05 -9.21
N GLY A 92 -3.99 9.85 -9.04
CA GLY A 92 -5.02 10.31 -9.97
C GLY A 92 -5.34 11.78 -9.75
N MET A 93 -4.89 12.63 -10.67
CA MET A 93 -5.34 14.01 -10.76
C MET A 93 -6.79 14.07 -11.25
N TRP A 94 -7.44 15.18 -10.92
CA TRP A 94 -8.77 15.53 -11.38
C TRP A 94 -8.71 16.80 -12.22
N GLY A 95 -9.47 16.80 -13.31
CA GLY A 95 -9.34 17.77 -14.39
C GLY A 95 -8.53 17.20 -15.56
N GLY A 96 -8.66 17.85 -16.72
CA GLY A 96 -8.01 17.41 -17.96
C GLY A 96 -8.98 17.02 -19.08
N GLY A 97 -10.30 17.16 -18.86
CA GLY A 97 -11.31 17.00 -19.91
C GLY A 97 -11.83 15.56 -20.06
N TYR A 98 -11.82 14.78 -18.98
CA TYR A 98 -12.46 13.47 -18.98
C TYR A 98 -14.00 13.62 -19.09
N ARG A 99 -14.64 12.69 -19.80
CA ARG A 99 -16.08 12.78 -20.10
C ARG A 99 -16.99 12.61 -18.87
N ASP A 100 -16.44 12.06 -17.79
CA ASP A 100 -17.12 11.71 -16.55
C ASP A 100 -16.82 12.70 -15.40
N GLU A 101 -16.20 13.85 -15.67
CA GLU A 101 -15.95 14.88 -14.64
C GLU A 101 -17.26 15.50 -14.11
N CYS A 102 -17.35 15.64 -12.78
CA CYS A 102 -18.48 16.31 -12.13
C CYS A 102 -18.54 17.80 -12.53
N PRO A 103 -19.63 18.28 -13.17
CA PRO A 103 -19.72 19.66 -13.67
C PRO A 103 -19.70 20.71 -12.55
N ASP A 104 -20.25 20.38 -11.37
CA ASP A 104 -20.24 21.27 -10.22
C ASP A 104 -18.83 21.42 -9.63
N CYS A 105 -18.04 20.34 -9.63
CA CYS A 105 -16.63 20.42 -9.29
C CYS A 105 -15.87 21.30 -10.30
N THR A 106 -16.18 21.21 -11.59
CA THR A 106 -15.57 22.06 -12.65
C THR A 106 -15.88 23.53 -12.44
N ALA A 107 -17.14 23.87 -12.19
CA ALA A 107 -17.54 25.24 -11.89
C ALA A 107 -16.84 25.79 -10.63
N ALA A 108 -16.76 24.98 -9.57
CA ALA A 108 -16.08 25.36 -8.33
C ALA A 108 -14.57 25.54 -8.54
N ALA A 109 -13.91 24.64 -9.27
CA ALA A 109 -12.48 24.70 -9.58
C ALA A 109 -12.14 25.98 -10.37
N LEU A 110 -12.91 26.31 -11.40
CA LEU A 110 -12.77 27.55 -12.17
C LEU A 110 -12.97 28.81 -11.30
N ALA A 111 -13.99 28.79 -10.43
CA ALA A 111 -14.25 29.90 -9.52
C ALA A 111 -13.12 30.08 -8.49
N ILE A 112 -12.52 29.00 -8.02
CA ILE A 112 -11.37 29.03 -7.09
C ILE A 112 -10.13 29.53 -7.81
N ASP A 113 -9.90 29.08 -9.04
CA ASP A 113 -8.78 29.55 -9.87
C ASP A 113 -8.86 31.07 -10.07
N ALA A 114 -10.03 31.60 -10.43
CA ALA A 114 -10.26 33.03 -10.59
C ALA A 114 -10.00 33.88 -9.32
N ARG A 115 -10.00 33.27 -8.12
CA ARG A 115 -9.69 33.96 -6.85
C ARG A 115 -8.19 34.19 -6.63
N TRP A 116 -7.32 33.53 -7.40
CA TRP A 116 -5.88 33.76 -7.33
C TRP A 116 -5.52 35.07 -8.04
N PRO A 117 -4.93 36.05 -7.33
CA PRO A 117 -4.45 37.28 -7.95
C PRO A 117 -3.42 36.98 -9.04
N GLU A 118 -3.51 37.68 -10.17
CA GLU A 118 -2.66 37.43 -11.35
C GLU A 118 -1.17 37.55 -11.02
N GLU A 119 -0.80 38.54 -10.21
CA GLU A 119 0.56 38.77 -9.73
C GLU A 119 1.10 37.68 -8.80
N ARG A 120 0.24 36.74 -8.36
CA ARG A 120 0.60 35.58 -7.52
C ARG A 120 0.60 34.26 -8.29
N ARG A 121 0.32 34.27 -9.59
CA ARG A 121 0.29 33.07 -10.43
C ARG A 121 1.65 32.67 -10.98
N ASP A 122 2.55 33.63 -11.16
CA ASP A 122 3.87 33.37 -11.73
C ASP A 122 4.89 32.93 -10.66
N GLY A 123 5.43 31.71 -10.82
CA GLY A 123 6.54 31.17 -10.01
C GLY A 123 6.14 30.20 -8.90
N PHE A 124 7.12 29.43 -8.40
CA PHE A 124 6.96 28.62 -7.21
C PHE A 124 6.89 29.54 -5.97
N ARG A 125 5.83 29.40 -5.15
CA ARG A 125 5.76 30.07 -3.86
C ARG A 125 6.87 29.50 -2.96
N VAL A 126 7.33 30.34 -2.03
CA VAL A 126 8.55 30.16 -1.25
C VAL A 126 8.62 28.79 -0.58
N ASP A 127 9.64 27.99 -0.91
CA ASP A 127 10.16 26.98 0.00
C ASP A 127 11.17 27.70 0.90
N VAL A 128 10.82 27.86 2.17
CA VAL A 128 11.76 28.37 3.18
C VAL A 128 12.44 27.13 3.75
N PRO A 129 13.70 26.85 3.38
CA PRO A 129 14.43 25.79 4.02
C PRO A 129 14.42 26.09 5.51
N ALA A 130 14.21 25.06 6.30
CA ALA A 130 14.62 25.14 7.67
C ALA A 130 16.06 25.67 7.75
N ALA A 131 16.39 26.49 8.74
CA ALA A 131 17.80 26.76 9.03
C ALA A 131 18.49 25.38 9.11
N PRO A 132 19.48 25.07 8.24
CA PRO A 132 20.00 23.73 8.16
C PRO A 132 20.60 23.40 9.53
N ARG A 133 20.02 22.42 10.21
CA ARG A 133 20.82 21.67 11.17
C ARG A 133 21.82 20.90 10.32
N PRO A 134 23.14 21.04 10.55
CA PRO A 134 24.08 20.15 9.91
C PRO A 134 23.60 18.73 10.18
N ARG A 135 23.48 17.91 9.13
CA ARG A 135 23.11 16.52 9.33
C ARG A 135 24.17 15.91 10.25
N PRO A 136 23.84 14.94 11.11
CA PRO A 136 24.84 14.31 11.96
C PRO A 136 26.07 13.88 11.16
N GLU A 137 25.89 13.38 9.93
CA GLU A 137 26.97 13.02 9.01
C GLU A 137 27.89 14.15 8.52
N ASP A 138 27.47 15.40 8.64
CA ASP A 138 28.23 16.58 8.21
C ASP A 138 29.18 17.09 9.32
N ASP A 139 29.13 16.49 10.54
CA ASP A 139 30.03 16.79 11.65
C ASP A 139 31.41 16.11 11.45
N PRO A 140 32.55 16.85 11.46
CA PRO A 140 33.90 16.30 11.39
C PRO A 140 34.25 15.49 12.65
N GLY A 141 33.69 14.29 12.73
CA GLY A 141 33.72 13.41 13.90
C GLY A 141 32.60 12.36 13.89
N TYR A 142 31.61 12.50 12.99
CA TYR A 142 30.55 11.52 12.83
C TYR A 142 31.10 10.15 12.43
N VAL A 143 30.87 9.18 13.31
CA VAL A 143 31.05 7.77 13.02
C VAL A 143 29.65 7.17 12.88
N ARG A 144 29.35 6.67 11.68
CA ARG A 144 28.07 6.01 11.44
C ARG A 144 27.91 4.80 12.40
N PRO A 145 26.78 4.67 13.11
CA PRO A 145 26.55 3.54 13.98
C PRO A 145 26.68 2.20 13.24
N VAL A 146 27.31 1.22 13.88
CA VAL A 146 27.54 -0.10 13.28
C VAL A 146 26.27 -0.97 13.25
N ASP A 147 25.25 -0.59 14.02
CA ASP A 147 23.95 -1.24 14.18
C ASP A 147 22.84 -0.60 13.32
N GLU A 148 23.20 0.37 12.47
CA GLU A 148 22.31 0.99 11.49
C GLU A 148 21.81 -0.06 10.46
N LEU A 149 20.49 -0.13 10.29
CA LEU A 149 19.87 -0.96 9.26
C LEU A 149 20.26 -0.52 7.85
N GLY A 150 20.26 -1.46 6.91
CA GLY A 150 20.76 -1.20 5.55
C GLY A 150 22.21 -1.65 5.34
N ARG A 151 22.80 -2.30 6.35
CA ARG A 151 24.08 -2.98 6.30
C ARG A 151 23.87 -4.51 6.39
N PRO A 152 24.31 -5.29 5.39
CA PRO A 152 24.13 -6.75 5.41
C PRO A 152 24.95 -7.48 6.49
N ASP A 153 25.99 -6.82 7.00
CA ASP A 153 26.94 -7.38 7.96
C ASP A 153 26.60 -7.07 9.43
N ILE A 154 25.43 -6.47 9.68
CA ILE A 154 25.00 -6.19 11.05
C ILE A 154 24.65 -7.47 11.79
N ARG A 155 25.06 -7.52 13.06
CA ARG A 155 24.52 -8.50 13.99
C ARG A 155 23.18 -7.99 14.49
N LEU A 156 22.11 -8.69 14.14
CA LEU A 156 20.79 -8.38 14.70
C LEU A 156 20.78 -8.67 16.21
N PRO A 157 20.09 -7.84 17.02
CA PRO A 157 19.80 -8.16 18.41
C PRO A 157 19.13 -9.53 18.50
N GLN A 158 19.30 -10.22 19.63
CA GLN A 158 18.57 -11.46 19.85
C GLN A 158 17.06 -11.15 19.80
N THR A 159 16.38 -11.78 18.86
CA THR A 159 14.92 -11.67 18.74
C THR A 159 14.30 -12.16 20.03
N LEU A 160 13.70 -11.25 20.80
CA LEU A 160 12.84 -11.63 21.91
C LEU A 160 11.55 -12.18 21.29
N THR A 161 11.14 -13.37 21.67
CA THR A 161 9.86 -13.93 21.25
C THR A 161 8.74 -13.02 21.75
N SER A 162 7.98 -12.43 20.82
CA SER A 162 6.78 -11.64 21.11
C SER A 162 5.55 -12.52 20.86
N PRO A 163 4.45 -12.37 21.62
CA PRO A 163 3.19 -13.06 21.34
C PRO A 163 2.58 -12.66 19.99
N LYS A 164 3.13 -11.65 19.31
CA LYS A 164 2.75 -11.22 17.95
C LYS A 164 3.55 -11.89 16.84
N THR A 165 4.74 -12.42 17.15
CA THR A 165 5.63 -12.99 16.14
C THR A 165 5.00 -14.21 15.48
N ARG A 166 4.81 -14.17 14.16
CA ARG A 166 4.32 -15.30 13.34
C ARG A 166 5.37 -15.90 12.43
N VAL A 167 6.60 -15.41 12.47
CA VAL A 167 7.70 -15.92 11.64
C VAL A 167 8.25 -17.20 12.26
N LEU A 168 8.30 -18.27 11.46
CA LEU A 168 8.90 -19.53 11.85
C LEU A 168 10.40 -19.54 11.56
N ALA A 169 11.16 -20.31 12.33
CA ALA A 169 12.59 -20.51 12.09
C ALA A 169 12.86 -21.35 10.83
N ALA A 170 11.93 -22.24 10.47
CA ALA A 170 12.02 -23.09 9.29
C ALA A 170 10.61 -23.34 8.72
N ARG A 171 10.53 -23.58 7.40
CA ARG A 171 9.26 -23.84 6.72
C ARG A 171 8.75 -25.26 7.02
N PRO A 172 7.49 -25.42 7.46
CA PRO A 172 6.86 -26.73 7.55
C PRO A 172 6.75 -27.39 6.17
N PRO A 173 6.93 -28.73 6.05
CA PRO A 173 6.81 -29.42 4.76
C PRO A 173 5.46 -29.24 4.06
N ALA A 174 4.36 -29.12 4.83
CA ALA A 174 3.02 -28.89 4.30
C ALA A 174 2.88 -27.52 3.59
N ASP A 175 3.72 -26.55 3.97
CA ASP A 175 3.68 -25.19 3.45
C ASP A 175 4.68 -24.98 2.30
N ALA A 176 5.39 -26.03 1.90
CA ALA A 176 6.24 -25.98 0.72
C ALA A 176 5.36 -25.94 -0.55
N PRO A 177 5.66 -25.05 -1.51
CA PRO A 177 5.00 -25.11 -2.81
C PRO A 177 5.39 -26.39 -3.57
N GLU A 178 4.43 -26.96 -4.30
CA GLU A 178 4.62 -28.15 -5.14
C GLU A 178 5.22 -27.73 -6.49
N ASP A 179 6.55 -27.82 -6.62
CA ASP A 179 7.31 -27.42 -7.82
C ASP A 179 7.09 -25.95 -8.23
N GLY A 180 6.95 -25.05 -7.25
CA GLY A 180 6.69 -23.62 -7.47
C GLY A 180 5.22 -23.28 -7.71
N PHE A 181 4.31 -24.20 -7.40
CA PHE A 181 2.86 -23.98 -7.50
C PHE A 181 2.16 -24.19 -6.16
N ARG A 182 0.99 -23.57 -6.02
CA ARG A 182 0.04 -23.80 -4.93
C ARG A 182 -1.31 -24.15 -5.53
N ARG A 183 -2.12 -24.85 -4.73
CA ARG A 183 -3.49 -25.26 -5.10
C ARG A 183 -4.50 -24.46 -4.30
N ILE A 184 -5.63 -24.18 -4.93
CA ILE A 184 -6.84 -23.68 -4.28
C ILE A 184 -7.93 -24.70 -4.60
N GLY A 185 -8.59 -25.23 -3.58
CA GLY A 185 -9.52 -26.34 -3.70
C GLY A 185 -8.87 -27.71 -3.53
N GLU A 186 -9.73 -28.73 -3.49
CA GLU A 186 -9.39 -30.14 -3.31
C GLU A 186 -9.79 -30.95 -4.54
N GLY A 187 -9.09 -32.07 -4.79
CA GLY A 187 -9.48 -33.02 -5.84
C GLY A 187 -9.32 -32.51 -7.29
N PRO A 188 -10.07 -33.08 -8.25
CA PRO A 188 -9.88 -32.81 -9.69
C PRO A 188 -10.24 -31.39 -10.14
N SER A 189 -11.06 -30.66 -9.37
CA SER A 189 -11.42 -29.27 -9.68
C SER A 189 -10.43 -28.26 -9.08
N ALA A 190 -9.45 -28.72 -8.28
CA ALA A 190 -8.48 -27.85 -7.66
C ALA A 190 -7.71 -27.03 -8.70
N VAL A 191 -7.65 -25.72 -8.46
CA VAL A 191 -6.96 -24.76 -9.31
C VAL A 191 -5.50 -24.70 -8.90
N ARG A 192 -4.60 -25.10 -9.80
CA ARG A 192 -3.15 -25.05 -9.60
C ARG A 192 -2.55 -23.81 -10.25
N LEU A 193 -1.97 -22.92 -9.45
CA LEU A 193 -1.41 -21.64 -9.90
C LEU A 193 0.09 -21.56 -9.58
N PRO A 194 0.90 -20.92 -10.45
CA PRO A 194 2.27 -20.59 -10.07
C PRO A 194 2.24 -19.66 -8.85
N ALA A 195 3.14 -19.91 -7.89
CA ALA A 195 3.10 -19.29 -6.58
C ALA A 195 4.32 -18.41 -6.33
N PHE A 196 4.07 -17.14 -6.03
CA PHE A 196 5.10 -16.19 -5.64
C PHE A 196 4.54 -15.09 -4.75
N TRP A 197 5.39 -14.54 -3.91
CA TRP A 197 5.09 -13.34 -3.15
C TRP A 197 5.31 -12.10 -4.03
N ALA A 198 4.23 -11.40 -4.39
CA ALA A 198 4.29 -10.07 -5.00
C ALA A 198 4.35 -9.00 -3.89
N GLY A 199 5.55 -8.50 -3.59
CA GLY A 199 5.75 -7.57 -2.47
C GLY A 199 7.04 -6.77 -2.55
N HIS A 200 7.38 -6.08 -1.47
CA HIS A 200 8.46 -5.07 -1.48
C HIS A 200 9.85 -5.68 -1.66
N GLY A 201 10.79 -4.96 -2.26
CA GLY A 201 12.20 -5.24 -1.99
C GLY A 201 12.54 -4.89 -0.54
N ILE A 202 13.41 -5.67 0.11
CA ILE A 202 13.91 -5.35 1.45
C ILE A 202 15.41 -5.07 1.33
N GLY A 203 15.77 -4.05 0.55
CA GLY A 203 17.16 -3.76 0.27
C GLY A 203 17.91 -3.38 1.54
N PRO A 204 19.14 -3.91 1.80
CA PRO A 204 19.92 -4.82 0.97
C PRO A 204 19.68 -6.32 1.22
N TYR A 205 18.86 -6.69 2.19
CA TYR A 205 18.63 -8.07 2.65
C TYR A 205 17.93 -8.96 1.60
N ARG A 206 17.03 -8.36 0.82
CA ARG A 206 16.38 -9.00 -0.34
C ARG A 206 16.41 -8.02 -1.50
N PRO A 207 17.35 -8.15 -2.46
CA PRO A 207 17.47 -7.23 -3.57
C PRO A 207 16.24 -7.29 -4.48
N TYR A 208 15.95 -6.19 -5.16
CA TYR A 208 14.88 -6.08 -6.16
C TYR A 208 15.20 -6.91 -7.41
N ASP A 209 16.47 -7.01 -7.79
CA ASP A 209 16.86 -7.79 -8.95
C ASP A 209 18.24 -8.44 -8.84
N LYS A 210 18.63 -9.15 -9.91
CA LYS A 210 19.91 -9.84 -10.01
C LYS A 210 21.10 -8.88 -10.08
N GLN A 211 20.86 -7.61 -10.38
CA GLN A 211 21.86 -6.54 -10.41
C GLN A 211 22.04 -5.89 -9.03
N GLY A 212 21.34 -6.37 -8.01
CA GLY A 212 21.44 -5.85 -6.64
C GLY A 212 20.80 -4.47 -6.50
N ARG A 213 19.96 -4.03 -7.45
CA ARG A 213 19.17 -2.81 -7.25
C ARG A 213 18.26 -3.04 -6.05
N THR A 214 18.12 -2.02 -5.22
CA THR A 214 17.26 -2.03 -4.04
C THR A 214 16.01 -1.19 -4.24
N PHE A 215 15.94 -0.42 -5.34
CA PHE A 215 14.85 0.48 -5.66
C PHE A 215 14.02 -0.06 -6.83
N ALA A 216 12.92 -0.73 -6.47
CA ALA A 216 11.64 -0.68 -7.17
C ALA A 216 10.58 -1.32 -6.26
N TRP A 217 9.34 -0.84 -6.39
CA TRP A 217 8.36 -0.93 -5.30
C TRP A 217 7.84 -2.35 -5.06
N PHE A 218 7.53 -3.12 -6.11
CA PHE A 218 7.03 -4.49 -5.98
C PHE A 218 7.71 -5.46 -6.96
N GLN A 219 8.04 -6.66 -6.50
CA GLN A 219 8.57 -7.74 -7.32
C GLN A 219 7.92 -9.08 -6.97
N ALA A 220 7.98 -10.03 -7.91
CA ALA A 220 7.60 -11.42 -7.70
C ALA A 220 8.77 -12.24 -7.14
N TYR A 221 8.65 -12.66 -5.88
CA TYR A 221 9.63 -13.50 -5.18
C TYR A 221 9.12 -14.94 -5.07
N PRO A 222 9.92 -15.96 -5.43
CA PRO A 222 9.61 -17.34 -5.10
C PRO A 222 9.32 -17.48 -3.61
N LEU A 223 8.30 -18.27 -3.24
CA LEU A 223 7.88 -18.34 -1.84
C LEU A 223 9.03 -18.77 -0.94
N GLU A 224 9.91 -19.67 -1.37
CA GLU A 224 11.09 -20.15 -0.63
C GLU A 224 12.04 -19.02 -0.19
N ARG A 225 12.01 -17.88 -0.89
CA ARG A 225 12.85 -16.72 -0.56
C ARG A 225 12.25 -15.81 0.50
N VAL A 226 10.99 -16.01 0.88
CA VAL A 226 10.32 -15.21 1.90
C VAL A 226 10.21 -15.99 3.22
N PRO A 227 10.24 -15.31 4.39
CA PRO A 227 10.19 -15.96 5.70
C PRO A 227 8.98 -16.87 5.83
N PRO A 228 9.13 -18.12 6.31
CA PRO A 228 7.99 -18.98 6.59
C PRO A 228 7.17 -18.38 7.74
N LEU A 229 5.85 -18.54 7.67
CA LEU A 229 4.92 -18.05 8.69
C LEU A 229 4.17 -19.22 9.31
N ASP A 230 3.73 -19.05 10.54
CA ASP A 230 2.86 -19.97 11.26
C ASP A 230 1.42 -19.82 10.71
N GLU A 231 1.14 -20.44 9.57
CA GLU A 231 -0.13 -20.26 8.83
C GLU A 231 -1.36 -20.59 9.71
N GLU A 232 -1.25 -21.55 10.64
CA GLU A 232 -2.33 -21.95 11.55
C GLU A 232 -2.73 -20.85 12.55
N SER A 233 -1.82 -19.91 12.82
CA SER A 233 -2.07 -18.80 13.75
C SER A 233 -2.89 -17.64 13.17
N PHE A 234 -3.17 -17.68 11.86
CA PHE A 234 -3.93 -16.64 11.14
C PHE A 234 -5.38 -17.11 10.96
N VAL A 235 -6.21 -16.84 11.97
CA VAL A 235 -7.60 -17.31 12.05
C VAL A 235 -8.64 -16.25 11.69
N GLY A 236 -8.18 -15.09 11.19
CA GLY A 236 -8.99 -13.95 10.78
C GLY A 236 -9.32 -12.96 11.89
N ASP A 237 -8.69 -13.09 13.05
CA ASP A 237 -8.86 -12.17 14.18
C ASP A 237 -7.82 -11.04 14.23
N PHE A 238 -6.76 -11.13 13.42
CA PHE A 238 -5.65 -10.16 13.40
C PHE A 238 -5.00 -9.97 14.79
N ALA A 239 -4.92 -11.03 15.60
CA ALA A 239 -4.37 -10.94 16.96
C ALA A 239 -2.94 -10.35 17.03
N TRP A 240 -2.14 -10.54 15.98
CA TRP A 240 -0.80 -9.93 15.86
C TRP A 240 -0.87 -8.41 15.67
N PHE A 241 -1.91 -7.90 15.01
CA PHE A 241 -2.12 -6.47 14.79
C PHE A 241 -2.47 -5.77 16.12
N GLY A 242 -3.26 -6.43 16.96
CA GLY A 242 -3.73 -5.92 18.25
C GLY A 242 -5.19 -5.47 18.18
N ASP A 243 -5.49 -4.26 18.65
CA ASP A 243 -6.84 -3.72 18.56
C ASP A 243 -7.22 -3.41 17.11
N ILE A 244 -8.19 -4.14 16.56
CA ILE A 244 -8.69 -3.97 15.19
C ILE A 244 -9.72 -2.84 15.08
N GLY A 245 -10.24 -2.36 16.21
CA GLY A 245 -11.23 -1.28 16.27
C GLY A 245 -12.67 -1.69 15.98
N ASP A 246 -13.57 -0.72 16.11
CA ASP A 246 -15.00 -0.91 15.91
C ASP A 246 -15.35 -1.19 14.43
N PRO A 247 -16.47 -1.87 14.15
CA PRO A 247 -17.02 -1.96 12.80
C PRO A 247 -17.33 -0.58 12.22
N LEU A 248 -17.08 -0.43 10.92
CA LEU A 248 -17.37 0.76 10.15
C LEU A 248 -18.60 0.49 9.26
N ASP A 249 -19.79 0.92 9.68
CA ASP A 249 -21.05 0.71 8.94
C ASP A 249 -20.94 1.11 7.46
N HIS A 250 -20.22 2.20 7.21
CA HIS A 250 -20.03 2.76 5.89
C HIS A 250 -19.14 1.87 4.98
N ARG A 251 -18.27 1.05 5.58
CA ARG A 251 -17.50 0.01 4.87
C ARG A 251 -18.25 -1.29 4.73
N THR A 252 -19.08 -1.64 5.72
CA THR A 252 -20.02 -2.75 5.60
C THR A 252 -20.95 -2.56 4.40
N ALA A 253 -21.44 -1.33 4.17
CA ALA A 253 -22.23 -0.98 2.99
C ALA A 253 -21.51 -1.19 1.64
N VAL A 254 -20.17 -1.22 1.62
CA VAL A 254 -19.38 -1.55 0.41
C VAL A 254 -19.29 -3.06 0.21
N THR A 255 -19.16 -3.84 1.28
CA THR A 255 -19.02 -5.29 1.20
C THR A 255 -20.34 -6.05 1.09
N ASP A 256 -21.44 -5.49 1.60
CA ASP A 256 -22.75 -6.15 1.62
C ASP A 256 -23.29 -6.50 0.23
N PRO A 257 -23.25 -5.60 -0.78
CA PRO A 257 -23.65 -5.96 -2.14
C PRO A 257 -22.78 -7.09 -2.70
N ILE A 258 -21.46 -7.04 -2.50
CA ILE A 258 -20.53 -8.07 -2.97
C ILE A 258 -20.85 -9.42 -2.32
N ALA A 259 -21.07 -9.44 -1.01
CA ALA A 259 -21.45 -10.64 -0.28
C ALA A 259 -22.80 -11.21 -0.77
N SER A 260 -23.79 -10.33 -1.01
CA SER A 260 -25.09 -10.74 -1.54
C SER A 260 -24.97 -11.34 -2.94
N ASP A 261 -24.11 -10.79 -3.79
CA ASP A 261 -23.87 -11.28 -5.14
C ASP A 261 -23.18 -12.65 -5.12
N LEU A 262 -22.13 -12.81 -4.31
CA LEU A 262 -21.42 -14.06 -4.11
C LEU A 262 -22.31 -15.17 -3.54
N ALA A 263 -23.23 -14.83 -2.63
CA ALA A 263 -24.15 -15.80 -2.03
C ALA A 263 -25.08 -16.44 -3.08
N ARG A 264 -25.42 -15.73 -4.17
CA ARG A 264 -26.18 -16.33 -5.29
C ARG A 264 -25.41 -17.43 -6.02
N ASP A 265 -24.09 -17.35 -6.00
CA ASP A 265 -23.17 -18.33 -6.58
C ASP A 265 -22.73 -19.39 -5.54
N GLY A 266 -23.29 -19.37 -4.33
CA GLY A 266 -22.92 -20.30 -3.24
C GLY A 266 -21.56 -19.99 -2.59
N LEU A 267 -21.04 -18.78 -2.79
CA LEU A 267 -19.76 -18.31 -2.27
C LEU A 267 -19.96 -17.33 -1.10
N SER A 268 -18.93 -17.16 -0.28
CA SER A 268 -18.93 -16.22 0.85
C SER A 268 -17.60 -15.47 0.95
N LEU A 269 -17.65 -14.21 1.40
CA LEU A 269 -16.43 -13.47 1.76
C LEU A 269 -15.82 -14.05 3.05
N PRO A 270 -14.51 -14.33 3.09
CA PRO A 270 -13.80 -14.75 4.29
C PRO A 270 -13.87 -13.70 5.41
N ALA A 271 -13.84 -14.17 6.67
CA ALA A 271 -13.93 -13.30 7.83
C ALA A 271 -12.75 -12.33 7.95
N ASP A 272 -11.55 -12.77 7.55
CA ASP A 272 -10.34 -11.95 7.58
C ASP A 272 -10.38 -10.82 6.54
N PHE A 273 -10.91 -11.09 5.35
CA PHE A 273 -11.21 -10.07 4.34
C PHE A 273 -12.18 -9.02 4.88
N LEU A 274 -13.31 -9.47 5.45
CA LEU A 274 -14.30 -8.56 6.02
C LEU A 274 -13.68 -7.71 7.13
N ALA A 275 -12.89 -8.31 8.03
CA ALA A 275 -12.21 -7.58 9.09
C ALA A 275 -11.24 -6.52 8.55
N LEU A 276 -10.40 -6.86 7.56
CA LEU A 276 -9.47 -5.91 6.94
C LEU A 276 -10.20 -4.68 6.38
N ILE A 277 -11.33 -4.89 5.71
CA ILE A 277 -12.07 -3.82 5.03
C ILE A 277 -12.94 -3.01 5.99
N THR A 278 -13.55 -3.65 6.99
CA THR A 278 -14.65 -3.05 7.78
C THR A 278 -14.27 -2.65 9.20
N ARG A 279 -13.07 -2.94 9.70
CA ARG A 279 -12.66 -2.59 11.07
C ARG A 279 -11.83 -1.31 11.10
N ALA A 280 -12.12 -0.40 12.04
CA ALA A 280 -11.57 0.96 12.04
C ALA A 280 -10.04 1.03 11.99
N ASN A 281 -9.32 0.18 12.71
CA ASN A 281 -7.85 0.24 12.76
C ASN A 281 -7.19 -0.56 11.62
N LEU A 282 -7.90 -1.55 11.05
CA LEU A 282 -7.45 -2.33 9.89
C LEU A 282 -7.74 -1.64 8.56
N HIS A 283 -8.85 -0.90 8.47
CA HIS A 283 -9.23 -0.19 7.27
C HIS A 283 -8.10 0.76 6.84
N ARG A 284 -7.63 0.58 5.60
CA ARG A 284 -6.49 1.32 5.01
C ARG A 284 -5.19 1.25 5.83
N CYS A 285 -4.99 0.22 6.65
CA CYS A 285 -3.70 -0.01 7.29
C CYS A 285 -2.60 -0.27 6.25
N LEU A 286 -2.94 -0.97 5.17
CA LEU A 286 -2.05 -1.24 4.05
C LEU A 286 -1.70 0.04 3.28
N ASP A 287 -2.68 0.90 3.01
CA ASP A 287 -2.51 2.16 2.26
C ASP A 287 -1.54 3.13 2.95
N ARG A 288 -1.57 3.16 4.29
CA ARG A 288 -0.75 4.05 5.10
C ARG A 288 0.73 3.71 5.03
N GLU A 289 1.06 2.42 4.94
CA GLU A 289 2.43 1.89 5.00
C GLU A 289 2.95 1.51 3.60
N GLY A 290 2.07 1.18 2.66
CA GLY A 290 2.37 0.51 1.39
C GLY A 290 2.99 1.33 0.27
N GLY A 291 3.65 2.45 0.59
CA GLY A 291 4.46 3.19 -0.38
C GLY A 291 3.72 3.66 -1.64
N GLY A 292 2.41 3.90 -1.56
CA GLY A 292 1.56 4.31 -2.70
C GLY A 292 0.57 3.24 -3.20
N ALA A 293 0.64 2.01 -2.71
CA ALA A 293 -0.45 1.05 -2.89
C ALA A 293 -1.69 1.44 -2.07
N TRP A 294 -2.88 1.08 -2.52
CA TRP A 294 -4.14 1.53 -1.92
C TRP A 294 -5.28 0.51 -2.04
N THR A 295 -6.23 0.59 -1.10
CA THR A 295 -7.37 -0.34 -0.98
C THR A 295 -8.44 -0.01 -2.02
N ASP A 296 -8.75 -0.98 -2.88
CA ASP A 296 -9.71 -0.88 -3.98
C ASP A 296 -10.66 -2.06 -3.94
N VAL A 297 -11.86 -1.89 -3.38
CA VAL A 297 -12.80 -3.01 -3.21
C VAL A 297 -13.78 -3.05 -4.39
N THR A 298 -13.53 -3.95 -5.34
CA THR A 298 -14.36 -4.10 -6.54
C THR A 298 -14.65 -5.58 -6.84
N GLY A 299 -15.91 -5.94 -7.04
CA GLY A 299 -16.32 -7.30 -7.40
C GLY A 299 -17.80 -7.59 -7.08
N PRO A 300 -18.23 -8.86 -7.17
CA PRO A 300 -17.44 -10.01 -7.60
C PRO A 300 -17.19 -10.02 -9.11
N LEU A 301 -15.97 -10.38 -9.50
CA LEU A 301 -15.50 -10.51 -10.87
C LEU A 301 -15.45 -12.00 -11.27
N PRO A 302 -15.66 -12.35 -12.54
CA PRO A 302 -15.46 -13.72 -13.00
C PRO A 302 -13.98 -14.12 -12.92
N SER A 303 -13.70 -15.35 -12.48
CA SER A 303 -12.34 -15.90 -12.55
C SER A 303 -11.94 -16.18 -14.01
N PRO A 304 -10.69 -15.87 -14.41
CA PRO A 304 -10.16 -16.22 -15.73
C PRO A 304 -9.72 -17.69 -15.82
N VAL A 305 -9.81 -18.46 -14.73
CA VAL A 305 -9.33 -19.84 -14.65
C VAL A 305 -10.45 -20.86 -14.63
N ASP A 306 -11.50 -20.61 -13.84
CA ASP A 306 -12.69 -21.45 -13.74
C ASP A 306 -13.96 -20.58 -13.67
N PRO A 307 -14.96 -20.80 -14.54
CA PRO A 307 -16.19 -20.00 -14.54
C PRO A 307 -17.06 -20.15 -13.28
N ALA A 308 -16.86 -21.19 -12.46
CA ALA A 308 -17.54 -21.35 -11.18
C ALA A 308 -16.93 -20.49 -10.06
N ASP A 309 -15.72 -19.98 -10.27
CA ASP A 309 -14.99 -19.20 -9.28
C ASP A 309 -15.21 -17.70 -9.45
N ARG A 310 -14.93 -16.93 -8.39
CA ARG A 310 -15.03 -15.48 -8.38
C ARG A 310 -13.77 -14.84 -7.83
N MET A 311 -13.58 -13.57 -8.17
CA MET A 311 -12.52 -12.74 -7.62
C MET A 311 -13.09 -11.44 -7.07
N VAL A 312 -12.47 -10.89 -6.03
CA VAL A 312 -12.76 -9.54 -5.54
C VAL A 312 -11.44 -8.79 -5.50
N LEU A 313 -11.30 -7.73 -6.30
CA LEU A 313 -10.19 -6.81 -6.16
C LEU A 313 -10.29 -6.17 -4.77
N PHE A 314 -9.18 -6.07 -4.06
CA PHE A 314 -9.15 -5.39 -2.76
C PHE A 314 -7.97 -4.46 -2.56
N PHE A 315 -6.91 -4.60 -3.36
CA PHE A 315 -5.71 -3.82 -3.20
C PHE A 315 -4.98 -3.72 -4.53
N ARG A 316 -4.36 -2.57 -4.80
CA ARG A 316 -3.54 -2.38 -6.01
C ARG A 316 -2.40 -1.42 -5.76
N ASP A 317 -1.34 -1.58 -6.53
CA ASP A 317 -0.22 -0.65 -6.47
C ASP A 317 -0.59 0.70 -7.10
N GLN A 318 0.23 1.71 -6.80
CA GLN A 318 0.09 3.08 -7.29
C GLN A 318 -0.13 3.15 -8.81
N GLN A 319 0.55 2.31 -9.59
CA GLN A 319 0.55 2.39 -11.05
C GLN A 319 -0.44 1.41 -11.69
N SER A 320 -1.16 0.62 -10.89
CA SER A 320 -1.94 -0.53 -11.38
C SER A 320 -1.11 -1.45 -12.28
N CYS A 321 0.17 -1.58 -11.96
CA CYS A 321 1.09 -2.58 -12.52
C CYS A 321 0.90 -3.94 -11.83
N ILE A 322 0.44 -3.95 -10.57
CA ILE A 322 0.11 -5.15 -9.79
C ILE A 322 -1.17 -4.88 -8.99
N MET A 323 -2.14 -5.77 -9.19
CA MET A 323 -3.40 -5.79 -8.46
C MET A 323 -3.49 -7.10 -7.69
N TRP A 324 -3.99 -7.03 -6.46
CA TRP A 324 -4.26 -8.17 -5.60
C TRP A 324 -5.76 -8.40 -5.46
N TYR A 325 -6.14 -9.65 -5.68
CA TYR A 325 -7.51 -10.10 -5.66
C TYR A 325 -7.66 -11.20 -4.61
N LEU A 326 -8.79 -11.18 -3.91
CA LEU A 326 -9.28 -12.33 -3.18
C LEU A 326 -9.89 -13.29 -4.21
N TYR A 327 -9.29 -14.47 -4.37
CA TYR A 327 -9.82 -15.56 -5.17
C TYR A 327 -10.75 -16.42 -4.32
N LEU A 328 -11.94 -16.71 -4.81
CA LEU A 328 -12.97 -17.50 -4.16
C LEU A 328 -13.25 -18.73 -5.02
N HIS A 329 -12.79 -19.89 -4.55
CA HIS A 329 -13.00 -21.16 -5.23
C HIS A 329 -14.37 -21.75 -4.85
N HIS A 330 -15.05 -22.36 -5.82
CA HIS A 330 -16.38 -22.95 -5.67
C HIS A 330 -16.48 -24.05 -4.60
N SER A 331 -15.36 -24.56 -4.08
CA SER A 331 -15.32 -25.45 -2.91
C SER A 331 -15.45 -24.74 -1.56
N GLY A 332 -15.51 -23.40 -1.55
CA GLY A 332 -15.49 -22.57 -0.34
C GLY A 332 -14.09 -22.21 0.18
N GLN A 333 -13.02 -22.66 -0.50
CA GLN A 333 -11.65 -22.21 -0.18
C GLN A 333 -11.37 -20.87 -0.85
N ALA A 334 -10.48 -20.08 -0.24
CA ALA A 334 -10.07 -18.79 -0.76
C ALA A 334 -8.55 -18.62 -0.67
N ALA A 335 -8.00 -17.71 -1.46
CA ALA A 335 -6.60 -17.31 -1.39
C ALA A 335 -6.42 -15.90 -1.95
N VAL A 336 -5.30 -15.25 -1.64
CA VAL A 336 -4.90 -14.02 -2.32
C VAL A 336 -4.12 -14.38 -3.58
N VAL A 337 -4.56 -13.85 -4.71
CA VAL A 337 -3.87 -13.93 -6.00
C VAL A 337 -3.48 -12.53 -6.47
N CYS A 338 -2.49 -12.42 -7.34
CA CYS A 338 -2.12 -11.16 -7.98
C CYS A 338 -2.08 -11.27 -9.50
N SER A 339 -2.19 -10.12 -10.17
CA SER A 339 -2.13 -9.98 -11.62
C SER A 339 -1.58 -8.62 -12.02
N ASP A 340 -0.95 -8.55 -13.19
CA ASP A 340 -0.64 -7.30 -13.90
C ASP A 340 -1.82 -6.80 -14.74
N ARG A 341 -2.94 -7.54 -14.78
CA ARG A 341 -4.16 -7.17 -15.48
C ARG A 341 -5.22 -6.65 -14.53
N ASP A 342 -5.85 -5.56 -14.97
CA ASP A 342 -7.02 -5.01 -14.31
C ASP A 342 -8.28 -5.71 -14.84
N PHE A 343 -8.86 -6.58 -14.02
CA PHE A 343 -10.08 -7.31 -14.35
C PHE A 343 -11.36 -6.48 -14.15
N THR A 344 -11.26 -5.23 -13.68
CA THR A 344 -12.42 -4.36 -13.42
C THR A 344 -12.86 -3.54 -14.64
N VAL A 345 -11.97 -3.22 -15.57
CA VAL A 345 -12.22 -2.20 -16.60
C VAL A 345 -12.59 -2.72 -17.99
N GLU A 346 -12.10 -3.87 -18.43
CA GLU A 346 -12.68 -4.66 -19.55
C GLU A 346 -11.74 -5.84 -19.91
N PRO A 347 -12.29 -6.98 -20.35
CA PRO A 347 -11.48 -8.04 -20.87
C PRO A 347 -11.20 -7.84 -22.36
N GLY A 348 -9.98 -7.46 -22.80
CA GLY A 348 -9.60 -7.95 -24.14
C GLY A 348 -8.40 -7.45 -24.93
N LEU A 349 -7.71 -6.36 -24.63
CA LEU A 349 -6.70 -5.86 -25.57
C LEU A 349 -5.34 -5.61 -24.90
N ARG A 350 -4.44 -6.60 -25.01
CA ARG A 350 -3.00 -6.34 -24.95
C ARG A 350 -2.48 -6.20 -26.38
N TYR A 351 -1.73 -5.13 -26.61
CA TYR A 351 -1.00 -4.93 -27.84
C TYR A 351 0.42 -5.49 -27.67
N GLY A 352 0.82 -6.38 -28.57
CA GLY A 352 2.22 -6.80 -28.69
C GLY A 352 3.12 -5.62 -29.06
N PRO A 353 4.46 -5.79 -29.01
CA PRO A 353 5.42 -4.76 -29.41
C PRO A 353 5.18 -4.21 -30.83
N ASP A 354 4.51 -4.98 -31.68
CA ASP A 354 4.16 -4.62 -33.07
C ASP A 354 2.68 -4.22 -33.25
N GLY A 355 1.94 -4.02 -32.15
CA GLY A 355 0.51 -3.63 -32.19
C GLY A 355 -0.47 -4.78 -32.40
N GLU A 356 -0.01 -6.05 -32.40
CA GLU A 356 -0.91 -7.21 -32.53
C GLU A 356 -1.73 -7.45 -31.27
N ILE A 357 -3.00 -7.86 -31.44
CA ILE A 357 -3.88 -8.26 -30.35
C ILE A 357 -3.44 -9.64 -29.84
N VAL A 358 -2.90 -9.69 -28.63
CA VAL A 358 -2.48 -10.95 -28.00
C VAL A 358 -3.60 -11.44 -27.07
N PRO A 359 -4.20 -12.62 -27.31
CA PRO A 359 -5.19 -13.18 -26.39
C PRO A 359 -4.52 -13.50 -25.04
N PRO A 360 -5.14 -13.12 -23.92
CA PRO A 360 -4.53 -13.25 -22.60
C PRO A 360 -4.35 -14.73 -22.21
N ARG A 361 -3.12 -15.13 -21.91
CA ARG A 361 -2.81 -16.42 -21.28
C ARG A 361 -2.90 -16.26 -19.77
N ARG A 362 -3.68 -17.13 -19.08
CA ARG A 362 -3.88 -17.23 -17.62
C ARG A 362 -2.95 -16.32 -16.79
N GLU A 363 -3.51 -15.23 -16.28
CA GLU A 363 -2.79 -14.03 -15.82
C GLU A 363 -2.81 -13.84 -14.29
N ILE A 364 -3.14 -14.88 -13.53
CA ILE A 364 -3.20 -14.79 -12.07
C ILE A 364 -2.19 -15.73 -11.42
N PHE A 365 -1.62 -15.28 -10.31
CA PHE A 365 -0.59 -15.98 -9.57
C PHE A 365 -0.94 -16.05 -8.10
N TRP A 366 -0.73 -17.21 -7.49
CA TRP A 366 -0.98 -17.39 -6.07
C TRP A 366 0.02 -16.59 -5.25
N THR A 367 -0.47 -15.81 -4.27
CA THR A 367 0.36 -14.89 -3.46
C THR A 367 0.37 -15.23 -1.98
N ALA A 368 -0.79 -15.47 -1.38
CA ALA A 368 -0.90 -15.81 0.04
C ALA A 368 -2.12 -16.70 0.31
N PRO A 369 -2.14 -17.49 1.40
CA PRO A 369 -3.26 -18.38 1.72
C PRO A 369 -4.50 -17.63 2.18
N SER A 370 -4.31 -16.45 2.78
CA SER A 370 -5.38 -15.63 3.34
C SER A 370 -5.03 -14.14 3.23
N VAL A 371 -6.03 -13.29 3.43
CA VAL A 371 -5.86 -11.83 3.43
C VAL A 371 -5.10 -11.38 4.67
N GLU A 372 -5.29 -12.06 5.80
CA GLU A 372 -4.54 -11.79 7.01
C GLU A 372 -3.04 -12.05 6.84
N ILE A 373 -2.67 -13.18 6.22
CA ILE A 373 -1.26 -13.51 5.95
C ILE A 373 -0.66 -12.51 4.96
N PHE A 374 -1.42 -12.13 3.93
CA PHE A 374 -1.02 -11.07 3.01
C PHE A 374 -0.74 -9.76 3.76
N ALA A 375 -1.66 -9.31 4.60
CA ALA A 375 -1.55 -8.07 5.35
C ALA A 375 -0.35 -8.08 6.31
N TYR A 376 -0.14 -9.17 7.06
CA TYR A 376 1.01 -9.36 7.95
C TYR A 376 2.32 -9.15 7.19
N ARG A 377 2.49 -9.91 6.10
CA ARG A 377 3.72 -9.88 5.32
C ARG A 377 3.93 -8.52 4.66
N PHE A 378 2.89 -7.95 4.09
CA PHE A 378 2.94 -6.65 3.43
C PHE A 378 3.38 -5.54 4.39
N LEU A 379 2.78 -5.48 5.59
CA LEU A 379 3.10 -4.47 6.60
C LEU A 379 4.49 -4.65 7.19
N ALA A 380 4.92 -5.90 7.45
CA ALA A 380 6.28 -6.18 7.92
C ALA A 380 7.32 -5.65 6.93
N GLU A 381 7.12 -5.91 5.63
CA GLU A 381 8.05 -5.47 4.58
C GLU A 381 8.02 -3.97 4.31
N ALA A 382 6.83 -3.35 4.36
CA ALA A 382 6.68 -1.90 4.26
C ALA A 382 7.44 -1.18 5.38
N ARG A 383 7.25 -1.63 6.63
CA ARG A 383 7.92 -1.07 7.81
C ARG A 383 9.42 -1.29 7.79
N LEU A 384 9.89 -2.47 7.36
CA LEU A 384 11.32 -2.74 7.20
C LEU A 384 11.95 -1.84 6.13
N THR A 385 11.29 -1.69 4.99
CA THR A 385 11.74 -0.77 3.93
C THR A 385 11.88 0.65 4.45
N LEU A 386 10.89 1.13 5.21
CA LEU A 386 10.94 2.44 5.83
C LEU A 386 12.09 2.56 6.85
N ALA A 387 12.22 1.60 7.76
CA ALA A 387 13.25 1.61 8.80
C ALA A 387 14.68 1.58 8.21
N ILE A 388 14.88 0.83 7.12
CA ILE A 388 16.16 0.79 6.41
C ILE A 388 16.42 2.13 5.71
N HIS A 389 15.42 2.69 5.02
CA HIS A 389 15.54 4.01 4.41
C HIS A 389 15.87 5.11 5.43
N GLU A 390 15.24 5.04 6.61
CA GLU A 390 15.44 5.97 7.72
C GLU A 390 16.68 5.67 8.57
N LYS A 391 17.46 4.63 8.23
CA LYS A 391 18.69 4.27 8.94
C LYS A 391 18.45 4.05 10.44
N GLN A 392 17.32 3.43 10.79
CA GLN A 392 17.01 3.12 12.19
C GLN A 392 18.01 2.08 12.73
N ARG A 393 18.18 2.05 14.05
CA ARG A 393 19.04 1.05 14.69
C ARG A 393 18.29 -0.27 14.86
N ALA A 394 18.97 -1.39 14.67
CA ALA A 394 18.33 -2.70 14.84
C ALA A 394 17.72 -2.90 16.24
N GLY A 395 18.32 -2.32 17.29
CA GLY A 395 17.78 -2.38 18.66
C GLY A 395 16.49 -1.58 18.90
N GLU A 396 16.07 -0.76 17.95
CA GLU A 396 14.85 0.06 18.04
C GLU A 396 13.66 -0.58 17.30
N LEU A 397 13.91 -1.63 16.50
CA LEU A 397 12.87 -2.33 15.78
C LEU A 397 12.00 -3.17 16.72
N ASP A 398 10.72 -3.29 16.35
CA ASP A 398 9.85 -4.30 16.94
C ASP A 398 10.48 -5.70 16.78
N PRO A 399 10.50 -6.53 17.84
CA PRO A 399 10.99 -7.91 17.77
C PRO A 399 10.43 -8.72 16.59
N GLU A 400 9.21 -8.45 16.14
CA GLU A 400 8.61 -9.10 14.97
C GLU A 400 9.34 -8.76 13.66
N LEU A 401 9.72 -7.50 13.47
CA LEU A 401 10.47 -7.06 12.29
C LEU A 401 11.89 -7.64 12.31
N LEU A 402 12.50 -7.76 13.51
CA LEU A 402 13.78 -8.44 13.69
C LEU A 402 13.68 -9.93 13.34
N ALA A 403 12.60 -10.61 13.77
CA ALA A 403 12.35 -12.01 13.41
C ALA A 403 12.24 -12.18 11.89
N TYR A 404 11.51 -11.28 11.23
CA TYR A 404 11.34 -11.30 9.77
C TYR A 404 12.68 -11.05 9.04
N LEU A 405 13.49 -10.11 9.54
CA LEU A 405 14.78 -9.76 8.96
C LEU A 405 15.83 -10.85 9.16
N ALA A 406 15.79 -11.58 10.28
CA ALA A 406 16.73 -12.64 10.60
C ALA A 406 16.76 -13.78 9.56
N HIS A 407 15.66 -14.00 8.84
CA HIS A 407 15.61 -14.95 7.70
C HIS A 407 16.64 -14.65 6.61
N TYR A 408 17.03 -13.37 6.44
CA TYR A 408 17.96 -12.94 5.38
C TYR A 408 19.40 -12.79 5.85
N VAL A 409 19.65 -12.83 7.16
CA VAL A 409 20.99 -12.69 7.72
C VAL A 409 21.61 -14.07 7.86
N PRO A 410 22.81 -14.33 7.30
CA PRO A 410 23.46 -15.62 7.45
C PRO A 410 23.69 -15.94 8.93
N SER A 411 23.21 -17.10 9.39
CA SER A 411 23.54 -17.62 10.72
C SER A 411 25.06 -17.78 10.81
N SER A 412 25.71 -17.09 11.74
CA SER A 412 27.16 -17.17 11.98
C SER A 412 27.57 -18.48 12.68
N SER A 413 27.04 -19.61 12.23
CA SER A 413 27.19 -20.93 12.85
C SER A 413 27.42 -22.01 11.80
N SER A 414 28.54 -21.91 11.08
CA SER A 414 29.25 -23.07 10.52
C SER A 414 30.71 -22.75 10.14
N GLU A 415 31.47 -22.03 10.97
CA GLU A 415 32.93 -22.21 10.94
C GLU A 415 33.28 -23.45 11.76
N GLY A 416 33.19 -24.59 11.08
CA GLY A 416 33.62 -25.88 11.59
C GLY A 416 35.11 -25.85 11.93
N CYS A 417 35.38 -26.01 13.22
CA CYS A 417 36.62 -26.47 13.82
C CYS A 417 37.39 -27.47 12.92
N GLY A 418 38.39 -26.97 12.20
CA GLY A 418 39.37 -27.78 11.48
C GLY A 418 40.75 -27.56 12.10
N ARG A 419 41.07 -28.31 13.16
CA ARG A 419 42.44 -28.46 13.63
C ARG A 419 43.30 -28.97 12.47
N MET A 420 44.37 -28.27 12.12
CA MET A 420 45.45 -28.83 11.30
C MET A 420 46.14 -29.97 12.07
N PRO A 421 46.28 -31.18 11.51
CA PRO A 421 47.29 -32.12 11.96
C PRO A 421 48.67 -31.63 11.51
N ARG A 422 49.66 -31.77 12.40
CA ARG A 422 51.09 -31.62 12.08
C ARG A 422 51.58 -32.80 11.26
#